data_AF-A0A0Q5Z9E8-F1
#
_entry.id   AF-A0A0Q5Z9E8-F1
#
_cell.length_a   1.000
_cell.length_b   1.000
_cell.length_c   1.000
_cell.angle_alpha   90.00
_cell.angle_beta   90.00
_cell.angle_gamma   90.00
#
_symmetry.space_group_name_H-M   'P 1'
#
loop_
_entity.id
_entity.type
_entity.pdbx_description
1 polymer ?
#
loop_
_entity_poly.entity_id
_entity_poly.type
_entity_poly.pdbx_seq_one_letter_code
_entity_poly.pdbx_strand_id
1 'polypeptide(L)'
;MVKKTYSTGDAPDAKGMPPLGSVKESASQIWLAGLGAFAKAQEEGTKVFDTLVKEGLSIQRKTQAAAEEKISEATTRMASMATDISSKASGQWDKLETIFEERVARALNKLGVPSSKDIDALIARIDELNRSVAKLSAQAGPRARAARPTAGANAATKPVRKTARAAKKSAG
;
A
#
# COMPACT_ATOMS: atom_id res chain seq x y z
N MET A 1 10.96 -83.46 25.05
CA MET A 1 11.52 -84.06 23.82
C MET A 1 11.70 -82.91 22.83
N VAL A 2 12.86 -82.50 22.30
CA VAL A 2 14.22 -83.04 22.19
C VAL A 2 15.20 -81.86 22.36
N LYS A 3 16.16 -81.99 23.30
CA LYS A 3 17.35 -81.13 23.41
C LYS A 3 18.25 -81.43 22.20
N LYS A 4 18.69 -80.40 21.46
CA LYS A 4 19.84 -80.54 20.54
C LYS A 4 20.97 -79.64 21.04
N THR A 5 21.99 -80.33 21.50
CA THR A 5 23.25 -79.86 22.06
C THR A 5 24.14 -79.25 20.98
N TYR A 6 24.53 -77.99 21.13
CA TYR A 6 25.77 -77.52 20.51
C TYR A 6 26.91 -77.91 21.47
N SER A 7 27.57 -79.00 21.09
CA SER A 7 28.80 -79.46 21.71
C SER A 7 29.90 -78.43 21.42
N THR A 8 30.59 -78.06 22.48
CA THR A 8 31.89 -77.40 22.49
C THR A 8 32.88 -78.11 21.56
N GLY A 9 33.63 -77.32 20.79
CA GLY A 9 34.76 -77.67 19.94
C GLY A 9 34.97 -76.46 19.01
N ASP A 10 36.11 -75.81 18.90
CA ASP A 10 37.48 -76.13 19.30
C ASP A 10 38.23 -74.80 19.40
N ALA A 11 39.29 -74.74 20.20
CA ALA A 11 40.17 -73.57 20.23
C ALA A 11 40.85 -73.43 18.85
N PRO A 12 41.14 -72.22 18.35
CA PRO A 12 41.81 -72.08 17.08
C PRO A 12 43.26 -72.60 17.18
N ASP A 13 43.50 -73.76 16.58
CA ASP A 13 44.83 -74.29 16.30
C ASP A 13 45.67 -73.23 15.57
N ALA A 14 46.79 -72.85 16.20
CA ALA A 14 47.82 -71.99 15.63
C ALA A 14 48.66 -72.72 14.56
N LYS A 15 48.00 -73.43 13.65
CA LYS A 15 48.61 -74.23 12.57
C LYS A 15 47.92 -73.98 11.23
N GLY A 16 47.77 -72.72 10.87
CA GLY A 16 47.13 -72.34 9.60
C GLY A 16 47.18 -70.86 9.26
N MET A 17 48.09 -70.08 9.84
CA MET A 17 48.31 -68.73 9.34
C MET A 17 48.93 -68.86 7.95
N PRO A 18 48.29 -68.36 6.87
CA PRO A 18 48.90 -68.35 5.57
C PRO A 18 50.27 -67.67 5.71
N PRO A 19 51.36 -68.17 5.08
CA PRO A 19 52.66 -67.52 5.18
C PRO A 19 52.47 -66.04 4.83
N LEU A 20 53.02 -65.12 5.63
CA LEU A 20 52.74 -63.66 5.56
C LEU A 20 52.82 -63.09 4.12
N GLY A 21 53.60 -63.71 3.22
CA GLY A 21 53.64 -63.40 1.80
C GLY A 21 52.33 -63.63 1.03
N SER A 22 51.57 -64.69 1.34
CA SER A 22 50.29 -65.00 0.69
C SER A 22 49.15 -64.07 1.11
N VAL A 23 49.18 -63.56 2.35
CA VAL A 23 48.25 -62.53 2.82
C VAL A 23 48.56 -61.19 2.16
N LYS A 24 49.85 -60.85 2.03
CA LYS A 24 50.29 -59.64 1.30
C LYS A 24 49.91 -59.70 -0.19
N GLU A 25 50.05 -60.85 -0.83
CA GLU A 25 49.67 -61.08 -2.23
C GLU A 25 48.14 -61.06 -2.44
N SER A 26 47.38 -61.61 -1.50
CA SER A 26 45.91 -61.53 -1.56
C SER A 26 45.42 -60.11 -1.30
N ALA A 27 46.05 -59.39 -0.37
CA ALA A 27 45.74 -57.99 -0.08
C ALA A 27 46.10 -57.07 -1.26
N SER A 28 47.23 -57.30 -1.94
CA SER A 28 47.59 -56.56 -3.15
C SER A 28 46.63 -56.86 -4.31
N GLN A 29 46.19 -58.12 -4.47
CA GLN A 29 45.19 -58.48 -5.47
C GLN A 29 43.82 -57.86 -5.19
N ILE A 30 43.36 -57.85 -3.93
CA ILE A 30 42.10 -57.19 -3.55
C ILE A 30 42.20 -55.68 -3.79
N TRP A 31 43.34 -55.07 -3.50
CA TRP A 31 43.56 -53.64 -3.75
C TRP A 31 43.59 -53.30 -5.25
N LEU A 32 44.28 -54.10 -6.06
CA LEU A 32 44.31 -53.95 -7.52
C LEU A 32 42.94 -54.20 -8.14
N ALA A 33 42.20 -55.19 -7.65
CA ALA A 33 40.81 -55.44 -8.06
C ALA A 33 39.88 -54.29 -7.65
N GLY A 34 40.08 -53.71 -6.47
CA GLY A 34 39.35 -52.53 -6.00
C GLY A 34 39.61 -51.30 -6.90
N LEU A 35 40.87 -51.04 -7.26
CA LEU A 35 41.24 -49.98 -8.20
C LEU A 35 40.73 -50.25 -9.62
N GLY A 36 40.74 -51.50 -10.09
CA GLY A 36 40.21 -51.88 -11.40
C GLY A 36 38.69 -51.76 -11.48
N ALA A 37 37.97 -52.16 -10.42
CA ALA A 37 36.53 -51.99 -10.32
C ALA A 37 36.12 -50.52 -10.22
N PHE A 38 36.89 -49.70 -9.49
CA PHE A 38 36.66 -48.25 -9.43
C PHE A 38 36.92 -47.57 -10.79
N ALA A 39 38.00 -47.94 -11.49
CA ALA A 39 38.26 -47.43 -12.85
C ALA A 39 37.15 -47.84 -13.84
N LYS A 40 36.65 -49.08 -13.76
CA LYS A 40 35.54 -49.55 -14.59
C LYS A 40 34.22 -48.84 -14.25
N ALA A 41 33.96 -48.57 -12.97
CA ALA A 41 32.82 -47.77 -12.54
C ALA A 41 32.96 -46.30 -12.98
N GLN A 42 34.17 -45.77 -13.13
CA GLN A 42 34.41 -44.44 -13.69
C GLN A 42 34.08 -44.41 -15.19
N GLU A 43 34.53 -45.43 -15.94
CA GLU A 43 34.28 -45.55 -17.39
C GLU A 43 32.80 -45.81 -17.74
N GLU A 44 32.13 -46.66 -16.96
CA GLU A 44 30.68 -46.91 -17.11
C GLU A 44 29.84 -45.79 -16.45
N GLY A 45 30.37 -45.16 -15.41
CA GLY A 45 29.73 -44.05 -14.69
C GLY A 45 29.55 -42.81 -15.56
N THR A 46 30.49 -42.50 -16.47
CA THR A 46 30.33 -41.38 -17.41
C THR A 46 29.15 -41.59 -18.37
N LYS A 47 28.92 -42.82 -18.85
CA LYS A 47 27.77 -43.11 -19.74
C LYS A 47 26.43 -43.01 -19.01
N VAL A 48 26.37 -43.50 -17.77
CA VAL A 48 25.19 -43.35 -16.92
C VAL A 48 24.96 -41.88 -16.57
N PHE A 49 26.02 -41.13 -16.29
CA PHE A 49 25.95 -39.69 -16.06
C PHE A 49 25.42 -38.94 -17.28
N ASP A 50 25.97 -39.18 -18.48
CA ASP A 50 25.50 -38.55 -19.72
C ASP A 50 24.03 -38.88 -20.02
N THR A 51 23.61 -40.10 -19.69
CA THR A 51 22.21 -40.53 -19.82
C THR A 51 21.32 -39.77 -18.82
N LEU A 52 21.72 -39.71 -17.54
CA LEU A 52 21.01 -38.94 -16.52
C LEU A 52 20.96 -37.44 -16.82
N VAL A 53 22.01 -36.87 -17.41
CA VAL A 53 22.03 -35.46 -17.83
C VAL A 53 21.08 -35.25 -19.01
N LYS A 54 21.06 -36.13 -20.01
CA LYS A 54 20.06 -36.07 -21.09
C LYS A 54 18.63 -36.22 -20.57
N GLU A 55 18.40 -37.15 -19.66
CA GLU A 55 17.11 -37.36 -18.99
C GLU A 55 16.71 -36.09 -18.23
N GLY A 56 17.62 -35.51 -17.44
CA GLY A 56 17.42 -34.28 -16.67
C GLY A 56 17.12 -33.07 -17.56
N LEU A 57 17.86 -32.88 -18.66
CA LEU A 57 17.58 -31.84 -19.64
C LEU A 57 16.22 -32.04 -20.32
N SER A 58 15.83 -33.30 -20.58
CA SER A 58 14.51 -33.61 -21.15
C SER A 58 13.38 -33.33 -20.16
N ILE A 59 13.57 -33.66 -18.88
CA ILE A 59 12.61 -33.41 -17.80
C ILE A 59 12.50 -31.91 -17.54
N GLN A 60 13.62 -31.17 -17.56
CA GLN A 60 13.61 -29.72 -17.40
C GLN A 60 12.85 -29.06 -18.54
N ARG A 61 13.10 -29.46 -19.80
CA ARG A 61 12.36 -28.94 -20.96
C ARG A 61 10.86 -29.26 -20.90
N LYS A 62 10.51 -30.50 -20.53
CA LYS A 62 9.10 -30.90 -20.35
C LYS A 62 8.42 -30.14 -19.22
N THR A 63 9.11 -29.95 -18.09
CA THR A 63 8.61 -29.19 -16.94
C THR A 63 8.47 -27.72 -17.28
N GLN A 64 9.44 -27.13 -17.99
CA GLN A 64 9.37 -25.76 -18.45
C GLN A 64 8.20 -25.55 -19.41
N ALA A 65 8.03 -26.42 -20.42
CA ALA A 65 6.92 -26.32 -21.35
C ALA A 65 5.56 -26.46 -20.65
N ALA A 66 5.43 -27.43 -19.74
CA ALA A 66 4.21 -27.60 -18.95
C ALA A 66 3.97 -26.42 -17.99
N ALA A 67 5.02 -25.85 -17.40
CA ALA A 67 4.91 -24.66 -16.55
C ALA A 67 4.51 -23.43 -17.37
N GLU A 68 5.12 -23.20 -18.53
CA GLU A 68 4.77 -22.12 -19.45
C GLU A 68 3.32 -22.23 -19.93
N GLU A 69 2.86 -23.45 -20.26
CA GLU A 69 1.46 -23.71 -20.63
C GLU A 69 0.53 -23.40 -19.45
N LYS A 70 0.84 -23.88 -18.23
CA LYS A 70 0.02 -23.64 -17.04
C LYS A 70 -0.01 -22.18 -16.62
N ILE A 71 1.12 -21.47 -16.71
CA ILE A 71 1.22 -20.04 -16.44
C ILE A 71 0.41 -19.28 -17.48
N SER A 72 0.57 -19.57 -18.77
CA SER A 72 -0.20 -18.93 -19.84
C SER A 72 -1.70 -19.12 -19.67
N GLU A 73 -2.12 -20.35 -19.35
CA GLU A 73 -3.53 -20.69 -19.10
C GLU A 73 -4.07 -19.99 -17.85
N ALA A 74 -3.30 -19.94 -16.76
CA ALA A 74 -3.65 -19.22 -15.54
C ALA A 74 -3.71 -17.70 -15.76
N THR A 75 -2.75 -17.12 -16.49
CA THR A 75 -2.74 -15.70 -16.86
C THR A 75 -3.94 -15.37 -17.73
N THR A 76 -4.30 -16.23 -18.69
CA THR A 76 -5.47 -16.04 -19.55
C THR A 76 -6.78 -16.12 -18.74
N ARG A 77 -6.88 -17.09 -17.82
CA ARG A 77 -8.02 -17.19 -16.89
C ARG A 77 -8.10 -16.00 -15.94
N MET A 78 -6.97 -15.53 -15.44
CA MET A 78 -6.91 -14.35 -14.57
C MET A 78 -7.27 -13.08 -15.34
N ALA A 79 -6.77 -12.91 -16.56
CA ALA A 79 -7.10 -11.77 -17.41
C ALA A 79 -8.59 -11.74 -17.74
N SER A 80 -9.18 -12.88 -18.14
CA SER A 80 -10.62 -12.97 -18.39
C SER A 80 -11.46 -12.70 -17.14
N MET A 81 -11.11 -13.28 -15.99
CA MET A 81 -11.77 -12.96 -14.72
C MET A 81 -11.62 -11.49 -14.33
N ALA A 82 -10.45 -10.89 -14.54
CA ALA A 82 -10.21 -9.47 -14.28
C ALA A 82 -11.06 -8.58 -15.20
N THR A 83 -11.19 -8.93 -16.48
CA THR A 83 -12.08 -8.24 -17.43
C THR A 83 -13.56 -8.39 -17.03
N ASP A 84 -13.99 -9.58 -16.62
CA ASP A 84 -15.37 -9.83 -16.18
C ASP A 84 -15.70 -9.10 -14.87
N ILE A 85 -14.77 -9.09 -13.92
CA ILE A 85 -14.91 -8.33 -12.67
C ILE A 85 -14.85 -6.85 -12.98
N SER A 86 -13.94 -6.37 -13.81
CA SER A 86 -13.85 -4.96 -14.19
C SER A 86 -15.13 -4.49 -14.86
N SER A 87 -15.66 -5.24 -15.82
CA SER A 87 -16.91 -4.88 -16.53
C SER A 87 -18.13 -4.90 -15.59
N LYS A 88 -18.28 -5.91 -14.72
CA LYS A 88 -19.36 -5.97 -13.73
C LYS A 88 -19.20 -4.96 -12.60
N ALA A 89 -17.97 -4.68 -12.21
CA ALA A 89 -17.66 -3.76 -11.13
C ALA A 89 -17.61 -2.32 -11.61
N SER A 90 -17.58 -2.01 -12.92
CA SER A 90 -17.53 -0.62 -13.43
C SER A 90 -18.63 0.24 -12.80
N GLY A 91 -19.87 -0.26 -12.73
CA GLY A 91 -20.96 0.46 -12.03
C GLY A 91 -20.87 0.49 -10.49
N GLN A 92 -20.03 -0.36 -9.88
CA GLN A 92 -19.69 -0.25 -8.45
C GLN A 92 -18.47 0.67 -8.24
N TRP A 93 -17.57 0.77 -9.22
CA TRP A 93 -16.46 1.71 -9.25
C TRP A 93 -16.97 3.15 -9.30
N ASP A 94 -18.04 3.44 -10.04
CA ASP A 94 -18.67 4.77 -10.02
C ASP A 94 -19.18 5.16 -8.60
N LYS A 95 -19.71 4.18 -7.86
CA LYS A 95 -20.11 4.39 -6.45
C LYS A 95 -18.90 4.55 -5.53
N LEU A 96 -17.83 3.81 -5.78
CA LEU A 96 -16.58 3.94 -5.04
C LEU A 96 -15.89 5.27 -5.36
N GLU A 97 -16.00 5.77 -6.59
CA GLU A 97 -15.52 7.10 -6.99
C GLU A 97 -16.27 8.17 -6.20
N THR A 98 -17.60 8.07 -6.12
CA THR A 98 -18.41 8.98 -5.28
C THR A 98 -17.99 8.93 -3.80
N ILE A 99 -17.78 7.74 -3.24
CA ILE A 99 -17.36 7.56 -1.83
C ILE A 99 -15.91 8.03 -1.63
N PHE A 100 -15.03 7.77 -2.59
CA PHE A 100 -13.64 8.19 -2.57
C PHE A 100 -13.54 9.70 -2.63
N GLU A 101 -14.25 10.35 -3.57
CA GLU A 101 -14.39 11.79 -3.64
C GLU A 101 -14.91 12.35 -2.32
N GLU A 102 -15.94 11.75 -1.71
CA GLU A 102 -16.47 12.20 -0.43
C GLU A 102 -15.43 12.06 0.70
N ARG A 103 -14.66 10.97 0.72
CA ARG A 103 -13.61 10.72 1.72
C ARG A 103 -12.41 11.64 1.52
N VAL A 104 -11.98 11.86 0.28
CA VAL A 104 -10.92 12.80 -0.09
C VAL A 104 -11.34 14.22 0.22
N ALA A 105 -12.56 14.63 -0.16
CA ALA A 105 -13.11 15.93 0.18
C ALA A 105 -13.20 16.12 1.70
N ARG A 106 -13.61 15.11 2.46
CA ARG A 106 -13.63 15.16 3.93
C ARG A 106 -12.22 15.30 4.52
N ALA A 107 -11.23 14.60 3.96
CA ALA A 107 -9.84 14.71 4.40
C ALA A 107 -9.23 16.09 4.08
N LEU A 108 -9.48 16.61 2.88
CA LEU A 108 -9.05 17.94 2.44
C LEU A 108 -9.69 19.05 3.28
N ASN A 109 -10.98 18.95 3.58
CA ASN A 109 -11.66 19.87 4.48
C ASN A 109 -11.07 19.84 5.90
N LYS A 110 -10.69 18.66 6.41
CA LYS A 110 -9.99 18.55 7.71
C LYS A 110 -8.60 19.18 7.70
N LEU A 111 -7.95 19.23 6.54
CA LEU A 111 -6.68 19.92 6.30
C LEU A 111 -6.85 21.41 6.00
N GLY A 112 -8.08 21.93 5.99
CA GLY A 112 -8.37 23.36 5.78
C GLY A 112 -8.47 23.78 4.32
N VAL A 113 -8.56 22.82 3.38
CA VAL A 113 -8.81 23.10 1.95
C VAL A 113 -10.32 23.15 1.72
N PRO A 114 -10.91 24.33 1.42
CA PRO A 114 -12.35 24.46 1.19
C PRO A 114 -12.76 23.76 -0.10
N SER A 115 -13.95 23.15 -0.14
CA SER A 115 -14.48 22.54 -1.36
C SER A 115 -15.14 23.57 -2.30
N SER A 116 -15.32 23.24 -3.57
CA SER A 116 -16.00 24.11 -4.56
C SER A 116 -17.42 24.47 -4.12
N LYS A 117 -18.17 23.52 -3.55
CA LYS A 117 -19.52 23.74 -3.03
C LYS A 117 -19.55 24.75 -1.88
N ASP A 118 -18.51 24.75 -1.04
CA ASP A 118 -18.39 25.71 0.06
C ASP A 118 -18.14 27.12 -0.46
N ILE A 119 -17.33 27.25 -1.52
CA ILE A 119 -17.10 28.53 -2.22
C ILE A 119 -18.39 29.04 -2.84
N ASP A 120 -19.15 28.19 -3.53
CA ASP A 120 -20.43 28.57 -4.16
C ASP A 120 -21.46 29.02 -3.12
N ALA A 121 -21.58 28.29 -2.01
CA ALA A 121 -22.47 28.66 -0.90
C ALA A 121 -22.06 30.01 -0.28
N LEU A 122 -20.76 30.28 -0.19
CA LEU A 122 -20.26 31.55 0.31
C LEU A 122 -20.56 32.70 -0.66
N ILE A 123 -20.38 32.50 -1.98
CA ILE A 123 -20.73 33.49 -3.01
C ILE A 123 -22.21 33.86 -2.92
N ALA A 124 -23.11 32.88 -2.87
CA ALA A 124 -24.54 33.12 -2.74
C ALA A 124 -24.88 33.93 -1.47
N ARG A 125 -24.19 33.65 -0.37
CA ARG A 125 -24.38 34.38 0.89
C ARG A 125 -23.85 35.82 0.82
N ILE A 126 -22.74 36.04 0.12
CA ILE A 126 -22.19 37.38 -0.14
C ILE A 126 -23.14 38.19 -1.00
N ASP A 127 -23.74 37.60 -2.04
CA ASP A 127 -24.69 38.28 -2.91
C ASP A 127 -25.95 38.71 -2.15
N GLU A 128 -26.49 37.86 -1.29
CA GLU A 128 -27.64 38.20 -0.44
C GLU A 128 -27.30 39.29 0.57
N LEU A 129 -26.09 39.24 1.15
CA LEU A 129 -25.63 40.27 2.07
C LEU A 129 -25.43 41.61 1.34
N ASN A 130 -24.84 41.59 0.14
CA ASN A 130 -24.68 42.78 -0.70
C ASN A 130 -26.03 43.40 -1.06
N ARG A 131 -27.05 42.59 -1.38
CA ARG A 131 -28.42 43.07 -1.59
C ARG A 131 -28.99 43.71 -0.33
N SER A 132 -28.78 43.11 0.83
CA SER A 132 -29.25 43.63 2.12
C SER A 132 -28.56 44.95 2.48
N VAL A 133 -27.24 45.05 2.28
CA VAL A 133 -26.47 46.29 2.49
C VAL A 133 -26.87 47.37 1.50
N ALA A 134 -27.07 47.05 0.22
CA ALA A 134 -27.55 48.00 -0.78
C ALA A 134 -28.93 48.56 -0.42
N LYS A 135 -29.85 47.71 0.06
CA LYS A 135 -31.17 48.13 0.56
C LYS A 135 -31.04 49.07 1.77
N LEU A 136 -30.20 48.72 2.75
CA LEU A 136 -29.99 49.55 3.94
C LEU A 136 -29.27 50.87 3.62
N SER A 137 -28.31 50.85 2.70
CA SER A 137 -27.59 52.06 2.24
C SER A 137 -28.50 52.98 1.42
N ALA A 138 -29.38 52.44 0.58
CA ALA A 138 -30.41 53.21 -0.11
C ALA A 138 -31.42 53.83 0.87
N GLN A 139 -31.73 53.13 1.97
CA GLN A 139 -32.57 53.63 3.06
C GLN A 139 -31.86 54.69 3.93
N ALA A 140 -30.53 54.69 3.93
CA ALA A 140 -29.66 55.70 4.54
C ALA A 140 -29.22 56.81 3.56
N GLY A 141 -30.00 57.06 2.50
CA GLY A 141 -29.75 58.13 1.53
C GLY A 141 -29.55 59.51 2.17
N PRO A 142 -28.83 60.42 1.49
CA PRO A 142 -28.11 61.53 2.11
C PRO A 142 -29.05 62.39 2.94
N ARG A 143 -28.70 62.58 4.23
CA ARG A 143 -29.27 63.66 5.04
C ARG A 143 -28.88 64.97 4.36
N ALA A 144 -29.72 65.40 3.43
CA ALA A 144 -29.67 66.72 2.84
C ALA A 144 -29.68 67.70 4.01
N ARG A 145 -28.55 68.37 4.22
CA ARG A 145 -28.43 69.50 5.13
C ARG A 145 -29.45 70.53 4.63
N ALA A 146 -30.60 70.59 5.30
CA ALA A 146 -31.67 71.50 4.95
C ALA A 146 -31.11 72.93 4.94
N ALA A 147 -31.09 73.51 3.74
CA ALA A 147 -30.77 74.91 3.55
C ALA A 147 -31.78 75.74 4.36
N ARG A 148 -31.27 76.47 5.35
CA ARG A 148 -32.02 77.46 6.12
C ARG A 148 -32.42 78.59 5.18
N PRO A 149 -33.72 78.91 5.00
CA PRO A 149 -34.10 80.04 4.17
C PRO A 149 -33.71 81.33 4.89
N THR A 150 -32.95 82.17 4.20
CA THR A 150 -32.73 83.57 4.55
C THR A 150 -33.98 84.36 4.15
N ALA A 151 -34.82 84.74 5.11
CA ALA A 151 -35.81 85.79 4.93
C ALA A 151 -35.34 87.02 5.72
N GLY A 152 -35.22 88.14 5.02
CA GLY A 152 -34.61 89.37 5.50
C GLY A 152 -35.48 90.21 6.44
N ALA A 153 -34.75 91.08 7.14
CA ALA A 153 -35.04 92.45 7.54
C ALA A 153 -36.36 92.82 8.28
N ASN A 154 -36.12 93.39 9.48
CA ASN A 154 -36.85 94.46 10.16
C ASN A 154 -38.18 94.17 10.86
N ALA A 155 -38.15 94.20 12.20
CA ALA A 155 -38.83 95.25 12.97
C ALA A 155 -38.40 95.20 14.45
N ALA A 156 -38.14 96.38 15.01
CA ALA A 156 -37.70 96.62 16.38
C ALA A 156 -38.80 96.34 17.41
N THR A 157 -38.42 95.92 18.63
CA THR A 157 -38.67 96.64 19.90
C THR A 157 -38.19 95.81 21.11
N LYS A 158 -37.32 96.43 21.93
CA LYS A 158 -37.03 96.10 23.34
C LYS A 158 -38.30 96.32 24.18
N PRO A 159 -38.54 95.67 25.37
CA PRO A 159 -37.71 95.88 26.58
C PRO A 159 -37.61 94.68 27.57
N VAL A 160 -36.46 94.51 28.26
CA VAL A 160 -36.23 94.74 29.72
C VAL A 160 -36.46 93.52 30.65
N ARG A 161 -35.32 92.97 31.11
CA ARG A 161 -34.85 92.77 32.50
C ARG A 161 -35.52 91.74 33.45
N LYS A 162 -34.61 91.16 34.25
CA LYS A 162 -34.73 90.43 35.55
C LYS A 162 -34.81 88.91 35.38
N THR A 163 -34.07 88.05 36.09
CA THR A 163 -33.25 88.20 37.32
C THR A 163 -32.49 86.87 37.56
N ALA A 164 -31.33 86.97 38.24
CA ALA A 164 -30.80 86.01 39.24
C ALA A 164 -30.39 84.59 38.77
N ARG A 165 -29.37 83.92 39.31
CA ARG A 165 -28.34 84.18 40.33
C ARG A 165 -27.44 82.93 40.41
N ALA A 166 -26.13 83.16 40.60
CA ALA A 166 -25.10 82.37 41.30
C ALA A 166 -24.93 80.86 40.99
N ALA A 167 -23.73 80.47 40.51
CA ALA A 167 -22.62 79.87 41.29
C ALA A 167 -22.75 78.32 41.36
N LYS A 168 -21.72 77.51 41.14
CA LYS A 168 -20.37 77.47 41.74
C LYS A 168 -19.53 76.46 40.90
N LYS A 169 -18.27 76.75 40.50
CA LYS A 169 -17.00 76.10 40.96
C LYS A 169 -17.15 74.64 41.41
N SER A 170 -16.29 73.66 41.08
CA SER A 170 -14.85 73.62 40.78
C SER A 170 -14.48 72.18 40.39
N ALA A 171 -13.54 71.96 39.47
CA ALA A 171 -12.23 71.32 39.71
C ALA A 171 -12.19 70.15 40.72
N GLY A 172 -11.80 68.98 40.20
CA GLY A 172 -11.25 67.80 40.86
C GLY A 172 -10.45 67.04 39.83
#